data_AF-A0A0F9WC61-F1
#
_entry.id   AF-A0A0F9WC61-F1
#
_cell.length_a   1.000
_cell.length_b   1.000
_cell.length_c   1.000
_cell.angle_alpha   90.00
_cell.angle_beta   90.00
_cell.angle_gamma   90.00
#
_symmetry.space_group_name_H-M   'P 1'
#
loop_
_entity.id
_entity.type
_entity.pdbx_description
1 polymer ?
#
loop_
_entity_poly.entity_id
_entity_poly.type
_entity_poly.pdbx_seq_one_letter_code
_entity_poly.pdbx_strand_id
1 'polypeptide(L)'
;MRCAHKEAITIKMRLAKYLLLLFFALLSNLGVAHASPQLLLGERNSRVSLDGQFEYFQDSGQLDIQAVQSLNDSDFLQSSEQVPNFGFTSSRYWFRTQLIREPAADSRWILELRYAPLDLIGVFLLDGNGDLLFEKHGGDSVPFADRPIKNRNFTVALPLPPDEPVWLYVSVQTEGSLQLPAVLFSSARFVAEARDEQYLQGLYYGVLLSMLLYNLLIFASIRDASHLYYIFYIAGFAIFQLTLNGLAFEYLWPELPAWNNRALPITIALSMAALLLLTQSFLQTRMTTPRLDPVLKIFFGLSCLTTILCLYAPYNLAIKVATASAVIVPLLVFVSGINSLAGGHRQARFFSAVIHDPAGRRDHVCPEDVPYYSKYCHHRIRAADRLGTADDPALLCAG
;
A
#
# COMPACT_ATOMS: atom_id res chain seq x y z
N MET A 1 -22.57 23.53 28.13
CA MET A 1 -23.00 23.39 26.72
C MET A 1 -22.49 24.47 25.75
N ARG A 2 -22.32 25.74 26.15
CA ARG A 2 -21.86 26.81 25.23
C ARG A 2 -20.36 26.77 24.84
N CYS A 3 -19.51 26.06 25.58
CA CYS A 3 -18.07 25.98 25.30
C CYS A 3 -17.75 24.98 24.16
N ALA A 4 -18.32 23.77 24.22
CA ALA A 4 -18.14 22.73 23.19
C ALA A 4 -18.67 23.13 21.80
N HIS A 5 -19.68 24.00 21.74
CA HIS A 5 -20.23 24.48 20.47
C HIS A 5 -19.29 25.49 19.77
N LYS A 6 -18.53 26.30 20.53
CA LYS A 6 -17.56 27.26 19.97
C LYS A 6 -16.30 26.56 19.42
N GLU A 7 -15.84 25.52 20.09
CA GLU A 7 -14.70 24.72 19.60
C GLU A 7 -15.04 23.99 18.30
N ALA A 8 -16.24 23.43 18.18
CA ALA A 8 -16.71 22.77 16.95
C ALA A 8 -16.79 23.74 15.74
N ILE A 9 -17.16 25.00 15.95
CA ILE A 9 -17.23 26.01 14.89
C ILE A 9 -15.83 26.44 14.43
N THR A 10 -14.89 26.55 15.38
CA THR A 10 -13.51 26.98 15.09
C THR A 10 -12.73 25.92 14.30
N ILE A 11 -12.99 24.63 14.59
CA ILE A 11 -12.42 23.50 13.84
C ILE A 11 -12.96 23.48 12.39
N LYS A 12 -14.27 23.71 12.19
CA LYS A 12 -14.89 23.76 10.85
C LYS A 12 -14.32 24.90 9.99
N MET A 13 -14.09 26.09 10.57
CA MET A 13 -13.52 27.23 9.85
C MET A 13 -12.05 27.03 9.47
N ARG A 14 -11.25 26.34 10.31
CA ARG A 14 -9.86 25.99 9.98
C ARG A 14 -9.81 24.96 8.85
N LEU A 15 -10.66 23.94 8.89
CA LEU A 15 -10.76 22.94 7.82
C LEU A 15 -11.14 23.56 6.47
N ALA A 16 -12.10 24.47 6.44
CA ALA A 16 -12.50 25.18 5.22
C ALA A 16 -11.35 26.01 4.64
N LYS A 17 -10.51 26.63 5.49
CA LYS A 17 -9.36 27.42 5.06
C LYS A 17 -8.23 26.56 4.48
N TYR A 18 -7.97 25.39 5.06
CA TYR A 18 -7.01 24.44 4.49
C TYR A 18 -7.48 23.82 3.17
N LEU A 19 -8.78 23.50 3.06
CA LEU A 19 -9.37 23.02 1.80
C LEU A 19 -9.30 24.08 0.68
N LEU A 20 -9.51 25.36 1.02
CA LEU A 20 -9.42 26.46 0.05
C LEU A 20 -7.98 26.74 -0.41
N LEU A 21 -6.99 26.59 0.48
CA LEU A 21 -5.57 26.68 0.16
C LEU A 21 -5.09 25.49 -0.69
N LEU A 22 -5.59 24.28 -0.41
CA LEU A 22 -5.37 23.10 -1.25
C LEU A 22 -5.96 23.27 -2.64
N PHE A 23 -7.15 23.87 -2.74
CA PHE A 23 -7.81 24.18 -4.02
C PHE A 23 -7.02 25.21 -4.83
N PHE A 24 -6.48 26.26 -4.20
CA PHE A 24 -5.64 27.26 -4.86
C PHE A 24 -4.26 26.72 -5.27
N ALA A 25 -3.67 25.82 -4.48
CA ALA A 25 -2.45 25.11 -4.84
C ALA A 25 -2.66 24.12 -6.01
N LEU A 26 -3.87 23.55 -6.14
CA LEU A 26 -4.25 22.75 -7.31
C LEU A 26 -4.41 23.61 -8.59
N LEU A 27 -4.90 24.85 -8.46
CA LEU A 27 -5.12 25.75 -9.61
C LEU A 27 -3.83 26.34 -10.19
N SER A 28 -2.71 26.33 -9.46
CA SER A 28 -1.42 26.85 -9.96
C SER A 28 -0.69 25.91 -10.93
N ASN A 29 -1.22 24.71 -11.22
CA ASN A 29 -0.66 23.76 -12.20
C ASN A 29 -1.32 23.87 -13.59
N LEU A 30 -1.62 25.09 -14.05
CA LEU A 30 -1.96 25.31 -15.46
C LEU A 30 -0.66 25.22 -16.29
N GLY A 31 -0.36 23.99 -16.73
CA GLY A 31 0.82 23.66 -17.51
C GLY A 31 0.83 24.35 -18.88
N VAL A 32 1.94 25.01 -19.17
CA VAL A 32 2.31 25.46 -20.52
C VAL A 32 2.74 24.22 -21.30
N ALA A 33 2.15 24.00 -22.48
CA ALA A 33 2.56 22.95 -23.41
C ALA A 33 4.02 23.18 -23.83
N HIS A 34 4.93 22.40 -23.24
CA HIS A 34 6.33 22.33 -23.67
C HIS A 34 6.46 21.06 -24.50
N ALA A 35 7.05 21.19 -25.69
CA ALA A 35 7.45 20.04 -26.49
C ALA A 35 8.35 19.12 -25.66
N SER A 36 8.13 17.82 -25.70
CA SER A 36 8.94 16.84 -24.98
C SER A 36 10.41 16.95 -25.42
N PRO A 37 11.34 17.35 -24.54
CA PRO A 37 12.74 17.44 -24.91
C PRO A 37 13.30 16.04 -25.19
N GLN A 38 14.20 15.93 -26.17
CA GLN A 38 14.92 14.68 -26.45
C GLN A 38 15.69 14.22 -25.21
N LEU A 39 15.49 12.97 -24.82
CA LEU A 39 16.12 12.41 -23.63
C LEU A 39 17.52 11.87 -23.96
N LEU A 40 18.55 12.52 -23.43
CA LEU A 40 19.95 12.15 -23.66
C LEU A 40 20.40 11.04 -22.70
N LEU A 41 20.77 9.90 -23.27
CA LEU A 41 21.29 8.73 -22.57
C LEU A 41 22.81 8.74 -22.64
N GLY A 42 23.45 9.30 -21.61
CA GLY A 42 24.90 9.46 -21.53
C GLY A 42 25.60 8.48 -20.58
N GLU A 43 26.93 8.42 -20.68
CA GLU A 43 27.79 7.53 -19.87
C GLU A 43 27.65 7.79 -18.36
N ARG A 44 27.49 9.05 -17.97
CA ARG A 44 27.33 9.46 -16.55
C ARG A 44 25.94 9.16 -16.01
N ASN A 45 24.92 9.09 -16.87
CA ASN A 45 23.52 8.96 -16.48
C ASN A 45 23.06 7.51 -16.53
N SER A 46 23.66 6.63 -15.73
CA SER A 46 23.38 5.18 -15.74
C SER A 46 21.93 4.77 -15.38
N ARG A 47 21.08 5.72 -14.96
CA ARG A 47 19.64 5.59 -14.65
C ARG A 47 18.91 6.86 -15.09
N VAL A 48 17.86 6.72 -15.89
CA VAL A 48 17.04 7.85 -16.39
C VAL A 48 15.56 7.52 -16.24
N SER A 49 14.81 8.36 -15.53
CA SER A 49 13.35 8.23 -15.40
C SER A 49 12.66 8.78 -16.65
N LEU A 50 11.67 8.07 -17.16
CA LEU A 50 10.79 8.53 -18.25
C LEU A 50 9.52 9.22 -17.72
N ASP A 51 9.42 9.32 -16.41
CA ASP A 51 8.37 10.03 -15.68
C ASP A 51 8.28 11.50 -16.15
N GLY A 52 7.12 11.91 -16.65
CA GLY A 52 6.84 13.24 -17.20
C GLY A 52 7.40 13.50 -18.60
N GLN A 53 8.08 12.52 -19.20
CA GLN A 53 8.68 12.60 -20.55
C GLN A 53 7.83 11.91 -21.62
N PHE A 54 6.75 11.25 -21.21
CA PHE A 54 5.83 10.61 -22.13
C PHE A 54 4.74 11.57 -22.60
N GLU A 55 4.57 11.56 -23.91
CA GLU A 55 3.31 11.89 -24.54
C GLU A 55 2.44 10.64 -24.61
N TYR A 56 1.13 10.78 -24.49
CA TYR A 56 0.22 9.64 -24.52
C TYR A 56 -0.97 9.86 -25.45
N PHE A 57 -1.48 8.75 -25.98
CA PHE A 57 -2.68 8.68 -26.80
C PHE A 57 -3.58 7.57 -26.26
N GLN A 58 -4.85 7.90 -26.01
CA GLN A 58 -5.85 6.91 -25.62
C GLN A 58 -6.47 6.29 -26.88
N ASP A 59 -6.19 5.02 -27.09
CA ASP A 59 -6.68 4.26 -28.22
C ASP A 59 -8.04 3.63 -27.91
N SER A 60 -9.03 3.99 -28.72
CA SER A 60 -10.39 3.45 -28.68
C SER A 60 -10.65 2.38 -29.74
N GLY A 61 -9.73 2.19 -30.69
CA GLY A 61 -9.88 1.35 -31.88
C GLY A 61 -9.00 0.09 -31.93
N GLN A 62 -8.18 -0.17 -30.90
CA GLN A 62 -7.20 -1.28 -30.90
C GLN A 62 -6.22 -1.17 -32.07
N LEU A 63 -5.74 0.04 -32.31
CA LEU A 63 -4.78 0.35 -33.36
C LEU A 63 -3.48 -0.45 -33.15
N ASP A 64 -2.81 -0.75 -34.25
CA ASP A 64 -1.45 -1.28 -34.27
C ASP A 64 -0.43 -0.14 -34.30
N ILE A 65 0.86 -0.49 -34.19
CA ILE A 65 1.94 0.50 -34.17
C ILE A 65 1.99 1.35 -35.45
N GLN A 66 1.69 0.77 -36.61
CA GLN A 66 1.73 1.47 -37.90
C GLN A 66 0.63 2.54 -37.99
N ALA A 67 -0.59 2.21 -37.54
CA ALA A 67 -1.68 3.15 -37.48
C ALA A 67 -1.41 4.26 -36.46
N VAL A 68 -0.87 3.93 -35.28
CA VAL A 68 -0.53 4.92 -34.25
C VAL A 68 0.59 5.85 -34.68
N GLN A 69 1.57 5.34 -35.43
CA GLN A 69 2.64 6.15 -36.00
C GLN A 69 2.12 7.14 -37.06
N SER A 70 1.05 6.81 -37.77
CA SER A 70 0.45 7.70 -38.78
C SER A 70 -0.40 8.83 -38.19
N LEU A 71 -0.63 8.84 -36.86
CA LEU A 71 -1.36 9.91 -36.17
C LEU A 71 -0.57 11.21 -36.16
N ASN A 72 -1.26 12.34 -36.04
CA ASN A 72 -0.61 13.63 -35.94
C ASN A 72 -0.06 13.83 -34.53
N ASP A 73 1.01 14.61 -34.39
CA ASP A 73 1.58 14.93 -33.07
C ASP A 73 0.58 15.61 -32.15
N SER A 74 -0.40 16.33 -32.70
CA SER A 74 -1.49 16.97 -31.94
C SER A 74 -2.45 15.98 -31.28
N ASP A 75 -2.49 14.73 -31.74
CA ASP A 75 -3.34 13.68 -31.16
C ASP A 75 -2.73 13.13 -29.86
N PHE A 76 -1.43 13.34 -29.65
CA PHE A 76 -0.73 12.96 -28.44
C PHE A 76 -0.77 14.09 -27.41
N LEU A 77 -1.15 13.73 -26.18
CA LEU A 77 -1.25 14.66 -25.06
C LEU A 77 -0.02 14.52 -24.16
N GLN A 78 0.53 15.64 -23.68
CA GLN A 78 1.58 15.60 -22.65
C GLN A 78 0.97 15.11 -21.33
N SER A 79 1.66 14.21 -20.63
CA SER A 79 1.28 13.89 -19.25
C SER A 79 1.53 15.09 -18.34
N SER A 80 0.51 15.54 -17.61
CA SER A 80 0.63 16.59 -16.59
C SER A 80 1.16 16.06 -15.25
N GLU A 81 1.18 14.74 -15.08
CA GLU A 81 1.70 14.06 -13.90
C GLU A 81 3.12 13.57 -14.15
N GLN A 82 3.95 13.55 -13.09
CA GLN A 82 5.28 12.94 -13.19
C GLN A 82 5.16 11.45 -13.52
N VAL A 83 4.29 10.71 -12.85
CA VAL A 83 4.02 9.31 -13.20
C VAL A 83 2.65 9.26 -13.86
N PRO A 84 2.53 8.89 -15.16
CA PRO A 84 1.23 8.80 -15.81
C PRO A 84 0.31 7.82 -15.07
N ASN A 85 -0.82 8.32 -14.59
CA ASN A 85 -1.83 7.57 -13.85
C ASN A 85 -3.23 7.86 -14.39
N PHE A 86 -3.89 6.83 -14.90
CA PHE A 86 -5.21 6.94 -15.51
C PHE A 86 -6.28 6.20 -14.70
N GLY A 87 -5.92 5.71 -13.50
CA GLY A 87 -6.82 4.93 -12.66
C GLY A 87 -7.32 3.67 -13.37
N PHE A 88 -8.56 3.26 -13.07
CA PHE A 88 -9.17 2.08 -13.68
C PHE A 88 -9.76 2.41 -15.05
N THR A 89 -9.18 1.82 -16.09
CA THR A 89 -9.59 1.97 -17.48
C THR A 89 -9.60 0.60 -18.16
N SER A 90 -10.26 0.49 -19.30
CA SER A 90 -10.18 -0.68 -20.18
C SER A 90 -9.66 -0.33 -21.57
N SER A 91 -9.35 0.95 -21.81
CA SER A 91 -8.77 1.43 -23.06
C SER A 91 -7.29 1.05 -23.13
N ARG A 92 -6.79 0.91 -24.36
CA ARG A 92 -5.35 0.84 -24.61
C ARG A 92 -4.79 2.25 -24.58
N TYR A 93 -3.66 2.44 -23.91
CA TYR A 93 -2.91 3.67 -23.93
C TYR A 93 -1.58 3.45 -24.64
N TRP A 94 -1.26 4.35 -25.54
CA TRP A 94 0.04 4.41 -26.19
C TRP A 94 0.82 5.54 -25.57
N PHE A 95 2.05 5.26 -25.15
CA PHE A 95 3.00 6.23 -24.62
C PHE A 95 4.16 6.32 -25.59
N ARG A 96 4.62 7.53 -25.90
CA ARG A 96 5.78 7.73 -26.75
C ARG A 96 6.75 8.75 -26.17
N THR A 97 8.03 8.56 -26.44
CA THR A 97 9.08 9.51 -26.11
C THR A 97 10.26 9.31 -27.06
N GLN A 98 11.05 10.37 -27.26
CA GLN A 98 12.22 10.33 -28.13
C GLN A 98 13.50 10.16 -27.30
N LEU A 99 14.32 9.18 -27.68
CA LEU A 99 15.56 8.84 -27.00
C LEU A 99 16.74 9.09 -27.94
N ILE A 100 17.86 9.56 -27.40
CA ILE A 100 19.14 9.62 -28.11
C ILE A 100 20.25 9.07 -27.22
N ARG A 101 21.03 8.13 -27.77
CA ARG A 101 22.14 7.49 -27.05
C ARG A 101 23.47 8.11 -27.45
N GLU A 102 24.23 8.60 -26.47
CA GLU A 102 25.60 9.04 -26.71
C GLU A 102 26.49 7.85 -27.14
N PRO A 103 27.52 8.03 -27.99
CA PRO A 103 28.33 6.92 -28.50
C PRO A 103 29.10 6.19 -27.39
N ALA A 104 29.49 6.94 -26.35
CA ALA A 104 30.20 6.43 -25.18
C ALA A 104 29.28 5.74 -24.16
N ALA A 105 27.95 5.88 -24.30
CA ALA A 105 27.00 5.24 -23.40
C ALA A 105 26.83 3.74 -23.72
N ASP A 106 26.34 2.97 -22.74
CA ASP A 106 26.11 1.53 -22.89
C ASP A 106 25.27 1.21 -24.14
N SER A 107 25.73 0.26 -24.96
CA SER A 107 25.03 -0.20 -26.17
C SER A 107 23.67 -0.83 -25.88
N ARG A 108 23.44 -1.34 -24.66
CA ARG A 108 22.19 -1.96 -24.24
C ARG A 108 21.63 -1.26 -23.03
N TRP A 109 20.52 -0.58 -23.23
CA TRP A 109 19.74 0.02 -22.16
C TRP A 109 18.58 -0.90 -21.80
N ILE A 110 18.30 -1.01 -20.52
CA ILE A 110 17.23 -1.83 -19.98
C ILE A 110 16.06 -0.91 -19.65
N LEU A 111 14.94 -1.11 -20.33
CA LEU A 111 13.66 -0.49 -19.98
C LEU A 111 12.97 -1.35 -18.93
N GLU A 112 12.65 -0.76 -17.80
CA GLU A 112 11.85 -1.38 -16.74
C GLU A 112 10.57 -0.58 -16.50
N LEU A 113 9.42 -1.26 -16.58
CA LEU A 113 8.13 -0.71 -16.20
C LEU A 113 7.82 -1.13 -14.76
N ARG A 114 7.94 -0.19 -13.81
CA ARG A 114 7.95 -0.45 -12.36
C ARG A 114 6.53 -0.56 -11.77
N TYR A 115 5.64 -1.24 -12.49
CA TYR A 115 4.30 -1.61 -12.04
C TYR A 115 3.99 -3.01 -12.57
N ALA A 116 4.11 -4.01 -11.70
CA ALA A 116 3.95 -5.42 -12.07
C ALA A 116 2.53 -5.81 -12.58
N PRO A 117 1.42 -5.25 -12.06
CA PRO A 117 0.05 -5.63 -12.45
C PRO A 117 -0.45 -5.11 -13.81
N LEU A 118 0.44 -4.96 -14.80
CA LEU A 118 0.08 -4.53 -16.15
C LEU A 118 -0.23 -5.76 -17.03
N ASP A 119 -1.50 -5.89 -17.46
CA ASP A 119 -2.00 -7.07 -18.18
C ASP A 119 -1.28 -7.32 -19.51
N LEU A 120 -1.38 -6.37 -20.43
CA LEU A 120 -0.79 -6.45 -21.76
C LEU A 120 0.09 -5.22 -22.01
N ILE A 121 1.35 -5.49 -22.35
CA ILE A 121 2.36 -4.48 -22.65
C ILE A 121 2.96 -4.80 -24.02
N GLY A 122 3.05 -3.79 -24.88
CA GLY A 122 3.88 -3.81 -26.09
C GLY A 122 4.95 -2.74 -26.01
N VAL A 123 6.17 -3.06 -26.40
CA VAL A 123 7.29 -2.12 -26.49
C VAL A 123 7.82 -2.15 -27.91
N PHE A 124 7.88 -0.99 -28.54
CA PHE A 124 8.30 -0.80 -29.92
C PHE A 124 9.37 0.27 -29.99
N LEU A 125 10.40 0.04 -30.78
CA LEU A 125 11.43 1.01 -31.09
C LEU A 125 11.40 1.30 -32.59
N LEU A 126 11.27 2.57 -32.95
CA LEU A 126 11.26 3.02 -34.34
C LEU A 126 12.44 3.97 -34.56
N ASP A 127 13.04 3.91 -35.75
CA ASP A 127 14.10 4.84 -36.13
C ASP A 127 13.54 6.23 -36.52
N GLY A 128 14.42 7.15 -36.91
CA GLY A 128 14.03 8.49 -37.36
C GLY A 128 13.24 8.51 -38.68
N ASN A 129 13.30 7.44 -39.48
CA ASN A 129 12.52 7.27 -40.71
C ASN A 129 11.16 6.62 -40.47
N GLY A 130 10.97 6.05 -39.28
CA GLY A 130 9.78 5.35 -38.90
C GLY A 130 9.80 3.83 -39.12
N ASP A 131 10.96 3.25 -39.39
CA ASP A 131 11.10 1.80 -39.54
C ASP A 131 11.17 1.13 -38.16
N LEU A 132 10.49 -0.01 -38.02
CA LEU A 132 10.45 -0.78 -36.77
C LEU A 132 11.80 -1.50 -36.54
N LEU A 133 12.57 -1.03 -35.56
CA LEU A 133 13.85 -1.61 -35.15
C LEU A 133 13.70 -2.77 -34.18
N PHE A 134 12.71 -2.70 -33.29
CA PHE A 134 12.53 -3.66 -32.21
C PHE A 134 11.08 -3.72 -31.74
N GLU A 135 10.62 -4.92 -31.39
CA GLU A 135 9.29 -5.17 -30.85
C GLU A 135 9.32 -6.29 -29.82
N LYS A 136 8.69 -6.06 -28.65
CA LYS A 136 8.42 -7.09 -27.65
C LYS A 136 7.09 -6.88 -26.96
N HIS A 137 6.45 -7.99 -26.63
CA HIS A 137 5.19 -8.03 -25.89
C HIS A 137 5.37 -8.75 -24.55
N GLY A 138 4.47 -8.47 -23.62
CA GLY A 138 4.36 -9.20 -22.36
C GLY A 138 3.30 -8.58 -21.45
N GLY A 139 3.57 -8.60 -20.15
CA GLY A 139 2.64 -8.22 -19.10
C GLY A 139 2.49 -9.32 -18.06
N ASP A 140 1.47 -9.25 -17.21
CA ASP A 140 1.13 -10.30 -16.23
C ASP A 140 -0.03 -11.20 -16.69
N SER A 141 -0.64 -10.91 -17.84
CA SER A 141 -1.58 -11.81 -18.52
C SER A 141 -0.91 -12.87 -19.42
N VAL A 142 0.43 -12.80 -19.56
CA VAL A 142 1.26 -13.75 -20.32
C VAL A 142 2.10 -14.57 -19.33
N PRO A 143 2.37 -15.88 -19.57
CA PRO A 143 3.20 -16.70 -18.68
C PRO A 143 4.52 -16.02 -18.32
N PHE A 144 4.92 -16.10 -17.04
CA PHE A 144 6.13 -15.43 -16.56
C PHE A 144 7.39 -15.91 -17.28
N ALA A 145 7.42 -17.18 -17.68
CA ALA A 145 8.53 -17.80 -18.40
C ALA A 145 8.84 -17.13 -19.76
N ASP A 146 7.84 -16.48 -20.38
CA ASP A 146 7.96 -15.83 -21.69
C ASP A 146 8.56 -14.40 -21.59
N ARG A 147 8.81 -13.91 -20.37
CA ARG A 147 9.39 -12.57 -20.17
C ARG A 147 10.80 -12.49 -20.77
N PRO A 148 11.14 -11.41 -21.51
CA PRO A 148 12.47 -11.25 -22.10
C PRO A 148 13.61 -11.28 -21.08
N ILE A 149 13.40 -10.62 -19.94
CA ILE A 149 14.27 -10.65 -18.76
C ILE A 149 13.42 -11.12 -17.58
N LYS A 150 13.87 -12.16 -16.88
CA LYS A 150 13.21 -12.70 -15.70
C LYS A 150 13.34 -11.73 -14.54
N ASN A 151 12.39 -10.82 -14.44
CA ASN A 151 12.25 -9.83 -13.38
C ASN A 151 10.76 -9.71 -13.00
N ARG A 152 10.49 -9.35 -11.74
CA ARG A 152 9.13 -9.12 -11.21
C ARG A 152 8.38 -8.05 -11.99
N ASN A 153 9.08 -7.01 -12.44
CA ASN A 153 8.58 -5.97 -13.33
C ASN A 153 8.78 -6.38 -14.79
N PHE A 154 7.95 -5.88 -15.70
CA PHE A 154 8.22 -6.11 -17.12
C PHE A 154 9.50 -5.37 -17.52
N THR A 155 10.46 -6.09 -18.07
CA THR A 155 11.80 -5.58 -18.33
C THR A 155 12.33 -6.09 -19.67
N VAL A 156 12.88 -5.19 -20.48
CA VAL A 156 13.36 -5.50 -21.82
C VAL A 156 14.63 -4.71 -22.16
N ALA A 157 15.56 -5.35 -22.88
CA ALA A 157 16.75 -4.69 -23.40
C ALA A 157 16.46 -4.01 -24.74
N LEU A 158 16.69 -2.70 -24.82
CA LEU A 158 16.52 -1.89 -26.01
C LEU A 158 17.83 -1.80 -26.80
N PRO A 159 17.85 -2.20 -28.09
CA PRO A 159 19.01 -2.02 -28.96
C PRO A 159 19.03 -0.58 -29.53
N LEU A 160 19.62 0.36 -28.79
CA LEU A 160 19.64 1.78 -29.18
C LEU A 160 20.86 2.11 -30.07
N PRO A 161 20.68 2.58 -31.31
CA PRO A 161 21.79 3.03 -32.16
C PRO A 161 22.50 4.27 -31.55
N PRO A 162 23.82 4.44 -31.76
CA PRO A 162 24.56 5.62 -31.28
C PRO A 162 24.22 6.87 -32.10
N ASP A 163 24.08 8.02 -31.46
CA ASP A 163 23.85 9.35 -32.07
C ASP A 163 22.65 9.48 -33.00
N GLU A 164 21.80 8.46 -33.07
CA GLU A 164 20.58 8.47 -33.87
C GLU A 164 19.37 8.59 -32.93
N PRO A 165 18.48 9.58 -33.15
CA PRO A 165 17.26 9.69 -32.38
C PRO A 165 16.31 8.56 -32.76
N VAL A 166 15.76 7.90 -31.75
CA VAL A 166 14.77 6.82 -31.92
C VAL A 166 13.51 7.11 -31.12
N TRP A 167 12.39 6.66 -31.62
CA TRP A 167 11.11 6.74 -30.94
C TRP A 167 10.84 5.46 -30.16
N LEU A 168 10.66 5.59 -28.85
CA LEU A 168 10.17 4.53 -27.99
C LEU A 168 8.66 4.65 -27.87
N TYR A 169 7.92 3.62 -28.29
CA TYR A 169 6.50 3.48 -28.03
C TYR A 169 6.26 2.35 -27.02
N VAL A 170 5.40 2.60 -26.04
CA VAL A 170 4.93 1.62 -25.07
C VAL A 170 3.41 1.59 -25.14
N SER A 171 2.84 0.47 -25.56
CA SER A 171 1.40 0.23 -25.47
C SER A 171 1.07 -0.50 -24.18
N VAL A 172 0.02 -0.07 -23.50
CA VAL A 172 -0.45 -0.70 -22.27
C VAL A 172 -1.97 -0.84 -22.33
N GLN A 173 -2.45 -2.04 -22.09
CA GLN A 173 -3.86 -2.34 -21.93
C GLN A 173 -4.01 -3.20 -20.67
N THR A 174 -4.73 -2.67 -19.68
CA THR A 174 -4.99 -3.34 -18.40
C THR A 174 -6.43 -3.14 -18.00
N GLU A 175 -7.05 -4.13 -17.38
CA GLU A 175 -8.32 -4.00 -16.66
C GLU A 175 -8.12 -3.43 -15.24
N GLY A 176 -6.87 -3.36 -14.78
CA GLY A 176 -6.50 -2.85 -13.46
C GLY A 176 -6.36 -1.33 -13.42
N SER A 177 -5.59 -0.84 -12.45
CA SER A 177 -5.14 0.55 -12.47
C SER A 177 -4.03 0.70 -13.52
N LEU A 178 -4.13 1.67 -14.41
CA LEU A 178 -3.07 1.98 -15.36
C LEU A 178 -2.14 3.05 -14.77
N GLN A 179 -0.96 2.60 -14.35
CA GLN A 179 0.16 3.43 -13.89
C GLN A 179 1.41 3.02 -14.66
N LEU A 180 2.14 3.99 -15.20
CA LEU A 180 3.33 3.70 -16.01
C LEU A 180 4.60 4.41 -15.50
N PRO A 181 5.10 4.07 -14.30
CA PRO A 181 6.44 4.47 -13.91
C PRO A 181 7.45 3.69 -14.76
N ALA A 182 8.21 4.38 -15.61
CA ALA A 182 9.18 3.74 -16.50
C ALA A 182 10.57 4.33 -16.32
N VAL A 183 11.57 3.46 -16.29
CA VAL A 183 12.96 3.85 -16.06
C VAL A 183 13.85 3.12 -17.05
N LEU A 184 14.82 3.84 -17.61
CA LEU A 184 15.91 3.31 -18.41
C LEU A 184 17.17 3.18 -17.56
N PHE A 185 17.83 2.03 -17.67
CA PHE A 185 19.07 1.74 -16.96
C PHE A 185 20.16 1.29 -17.93
N SER A 186 21.40 1.64 -17.65
CA SER A 186 22.54 0.88 -18.18
C SER A 186 22.52 -0.54 -17.63
N SER A 187 23.12 -1.49 -18.34
CA SER A 187 23.07 -2.92 -17.96
C SER A 187 23.67 -3.16 -16.56
N ALA A 188 24.79 -2.51 -16.25
CA ALA A 188 25.45 -2.63 -14.94
C ALA A 188 24.62 -2.01 -13.80
N ARG A 189 23.99 -0.85 -14.05
CA ARG A 189 23.17 -0.17 -13.05
C ARG A 189 21.89 -0.95 -12.75
N PHE A 190 21.26 -1.52 -13.77
CA PHE A 190 20.09 -2.38 -13.60
C PHE A 190 20.38 -3.55 -12.65
N VAL A 191 21.48 -4.28 -12.88
CA VAL A 191 21.85 -5.42 -12.03
C VAL A 191 22.12 -4.98 -10.58
N ALA A 192 22.79 -3.85 -10.38
CA ALA A 192 23.05 -3.32 -9.04
C ALA A 192 21.76 -2.92 -8.32
N GLU A 193 20.85 -2.20 -8.99
CA GLU A 193 19.59 -1.72 -8.42
C GLU A 193 18.63 -2.88 -8.15
N ALA A 194 18.48 -3.82 -9.10
CA ALA A 194 17.67 -5.02 -8.92
C ALA A 194 18.14 -5.86 -7.73
N ARG A 195 19.47 -6.00 -7.54
CA ARG A 195 20.03 -6.71 -6.38
C ARG A 195 19.69 -6.01 -5.06
N ASP A 196 19.85 -4.69 -5.00
CA ASP A 196 19.60 -3.92 -3.79
C ASP A 196 18.09 -3.92 -3.44
N GLU A 197 17.21 -3.83 -4.46
CA GLU A 197 15.77 -4.00 -4.29
C GLU A 197 15.38 -5.39 -3.81
N GLN A 198 16.05 -6.44 -4.30
CA GLN A 198 15.82 -7.82 -3.86
C GLN A 198 16.21 -8.00 -2.39
N TYR A 199 17.31 -7.40 -1.94
CA TYR A 199 17.70 -7.43 -0.52
C TYR A 199 16.68 -6.71 0.37
N LEU A 200 16.20 -5.54 -0.06
CA LEU A 200 15.20 -4.80 0.70
C LEU A 200 13.88 -5.57 0.81
N GLN A 201 13.44 -6.21 -0.28
CA GLN A 201 12.29 -7.11 -0.27
C GLN A 201 12.52 -8.32 0.64
N GLY A 202 13.68 -8.97 0.56
CA GLY A 202 14.04 -10.08 1.43
C GLY A 202 13.97 -9.71 2.91
N LEU A 203 14.48 -8.53 3.28
CA LEU A 203 14.38 -8.00 4.64
C LEU A 203 12.92 -7.73 5.03
N TYR A 204 12.15 -7.08 4.17
CA TYR A 204 10.73 -6.77 4.39
C TYR A 204 9.91 -8.04 4.68
N TYR A 205 10.00 -9.05 3.82
CA TYR A 205 9.29 -10.32 4.02
C TYR A 205 9.88 -11.15 5.16
N GLY A 206 11.18 -11.04 5.45
CA GLY A 206 11.81 -11.65 6.62
C GLY A 206 11.26 -11.10 7.94
N VAL A 207 11.00 -9.79 8.02
CA VAL A 207 10.34 -9.17 9.18
C VAL A 207 8.89 -9.65 9.30
N LEU A 208 8.13 -9.69 8.20
CA LEU A 208 6.76 -10.22 8.21
C LEU A 208 6.71 -11.68 8.67
N LEU A 209 7.61 -12.53 8.17
CA LEU A 209 7.72 -13.91 8.58
C LEU A 209 8.07 -14.03 10.07
N SER A 210 9.01 -13.21 10.55
CA SER A 210 9.38 -13.17 11.97
C SER A 210 8.21 -12.76 12.85
N MET A 211 7.42 -11.76 12.44
CA MET A 211 6.18 -11.36 13.14
C MET A 211 5.15 -12.48 13.15
N LEU A 212 4.99 -13.22 12.05
CA LEU A 212 4.08 -14.35 11.95
C LEU A 212 4.50 -15.48 12.90
N LEU A 213 5.78 -15.87 12.88
CA LEU A 213 6.33 -16.90 13.76
C LEU A 213 6.25 -16.51 15.24
N TYR A 214 6.57 -15.26 15.57
CA TYR A 214 6.44 -14.72 16.91
C TYR A 214 5.00 -14.82 17.43
N ASN A 215 4.02 -14.41 16.62
CA ASN A 215 2.61 -14.51 17.01
C ASN A 215 2.11 -15.95 17.09
N LEU A 216 2.67 -16.85 16.27
CA LEU A 216 2.38 -18.29 16.36
C LEU A 216 2.86 -18.88 17.69
N LEU A 217 4.06 -18.51 18.15
CA LEU A 217 4.58 -18.93 19.45
C LEU A 217 3.75 -18.37 20.62
N ILE A 218 3.34 -17.10 20.54
CA ILE A 218 2.45 -16.51 21.55
C ILE A 218 1.11 -17.23 21.56
N PHE A 219 0.53 -17.49 20.38
CA PHE A 219 -0.72 -18.23 20.28
C PHE A 219 -0.58 -19.63 20.91
N ALA A 220 0.52 -20.34 20.67
CA ALA A 220 0.75 -21.65 21.27
C ALA A 220 0.85 -21.60 22.81
N SER A 221 1.36 -20.49 23.36
CA SER A 221 1.53 -20.28 24.80
C SER A 221 0.25 -19.80 25.50
N ILE A 222 -0.35 -18.72 25.01
CA ILE A 222 -1.51 -18.06 25.63
C ILE A 222 -2.83 -18.69 25.19
N ARG A 223 -2.89 -19.23 23.97
CA ARG A 223 -4.10 -19.77 23.31
C ARG A 223 -5.27 -18.79 23.20
N ASP A 224 -4.98 -17.50 23.14
CA ASP A 224 -5.98 -16.46 22.82
C ASP A 224 -6.20 -16.40 21.30
N ALA A 225 -7.46 -16.55 20.87
CA ALA A 225 -7.87 -16.51 19.47
C ALA A 225 -7.51 -15.20 18.75
N SER A 226 -7.31 -14.10 19.49
CA SER A 226 -6.90 -12.81 18.94
C SER A 226 -5.55 -12.90 18.20
N HIS A 227 -4.61 -13.70 18.69
CA HIS A 227 -3.33 -13.94 18.02
C HIS A 227 -3.48 -14.77 16.74
N LEU A 228 -4.46 -15.69 16.69
CA LEU A 228 -4.74 -16.45 15.48
C LEU A 228 -5.29 -15.55 14.36
N TYR A 229 -6.20 -14.63 14.68
CA TYR A 229 -6.68 -13.65 13.71
C TYR A 229 -5.57 -12.70 13.23
N TYR A 230 -4.64 -12.34 14.13
CA TYR A 230 -3.46 -11.55 13.76
C TYR A 230 -2.56 -12.29 12.76
N ILE A 231 -2.34 -13.59 12.97
CA ILE A 231 -1.58 -14.45 12.04
C ILE A 231 -2.26 -14.47 10.67
N PHE A 232 -3.59 -14.67 10.61
CA PHE A 232 -4.31 -14.65 9.33
C PHE A 232 -4.24 -13.29 8.63
N TYR A 233 -4.31 -12.20 9.39
CA TYR A 233 -4.15 -10.86 8.84
C TYR A 233 -2.75 -10.65 8.25
N ILE A 234 -1.68 -10.95 9.00
CA ILE A 234 -0.30 -10.81 8.50
C ILE A 234 -0.07 -11.72 7.30
N ALA A 235 -0.52 -12.97 7.35
CA ALA A 235 -0.36 -13.90 6.23
C ALA A 235 -1.08 -13.40 4.97
N GLY A 236 -2.34 -12.99 5.10
CA GLY A 236 -3.12 -12.43 3.99
C GLY A 236 -2.48 -11.15 3.43
N PHE A 237 -2.02 -10.25 4.31
CA PHE A 237 -1.33 -9.03 3.91
C PHE A 237 0.01 -9.31 3.23
N ALA A 238 0.79 -10.27 3.71
CA ALA A 238 2.06 -10.67 3.10
C ALA A 238 1.84 -11.26 1.70
N ILE A 239 0.83 -12.13 1.52
CA ILE A 239 0.49 -12.67 0.20
C ILE A 239 -0.01 -11.56 -0.72
N PHE A 240 -0.86 -10.64 -0.24
CA PHE A 240 -1.27 -9.47 -1.00
C PHE A 240 -0.07 -8.66 -1.49
N GLN A 241 0.89 -8.37 -0.61
CA GLN A 241 2.10 -7.64 -0.97
C GLN A 241 2.97 -8.42 -1.96
N LEU A 242 3.12 -9.74 -1.81
CA LEU A 242 3.85 -10.59 -2.75
C LEU A 242 3.23 -10.53 -4.15
N THR A 243 1.89 -10.58 -4.24
CA THR A 243 1.18 -10.50 -5.51
C THR A 243 1.29 -9.11 -6.13
N LEU A 244 1.08 -8.05 -5.35
CA LEU A 244 1.15 -6.67 -5.83
C LEU A 244 2.54 -6.30 -6.37
N ASN A 245 3.60 -6.80 -5.75
CA ASN A 245 4.98 -6.55 -6.18
C ASN A 245 5.47 -7.50 -7.28
N GLY A 246 4.62 -8.41 -7.79
CA GLY A 246 4.98 -9.38 -8.85
C GLY A 246 5.81 -10.58 -8.38
N LEU A 247 6.26 -10.61 -7.13
CA LEU A 247 7.05 -11.73 -6.57
C LEU A 247 6.26 -13.04 -6.51
N ALA A 248 4.96 -12.98 -6.22
CA ALA A 248 4.13 -14.17 -6.21
C ALA A 248 4.04 -14.79 -7.62
N PHE A 249 3.98 -13.95 -8.66
CA PHE A 249 4.00 -14.41 -10.03
C PHE A 249 5.35 -15.02 -10.41
N GLU A 250 6.46 -14.40 -9.99
CA GLU A 250 7.82 -14.91 -10.24
C GLU A 250 8.10 -16.26 -9.55
N TYR A 251 7.71 -16.42 -8.28
CA TYR A 251 8.14 -17.57 -7.46
C TYR A 251 7.05 -18.60 -7.12
N LEU A 252 5.78 -18.21 -6.99
CA LEU A 252 4.71 -19.10 -6.50
C LEU A 252 3.88 -19.72 -7.62
N TRP A 253 3.56 -18.95 -8.67
CA TRP A 253 2.69 -19.41 -9.77
C TRP A 253 3.06 -18.84 -11.16
N PRO A 254 4.31 -19.01 -11.62
CA PRO A 254 4.80 -18.41 -12.88
C PRO A 254 4.01 -18.82 -14.14
N GLU A 255 3.42 -20.01 -14.12
CA GLU A 255 2.68 -20.57 -15.26
C GLU A 255 1.17 -20.26 -15.23
N LEU A 256 0.68 -19.50 -14.24
CA LEU A 256 -0.75 -19.27 -14.06
C LEU A 256 -1.13 -17.77 -14.08
N PRO A 257 -1.04 -17.08 -15.23
CA PRO A 257 -1.45 -15.68 -15.38
C PRO A 257 -2.89 -15.40 -14.92
N ALA A 258 -3.82 -16.27 -15.32
CA ALA A 258 -5.23 -16.14 -14.95
C ALA A 258 -5.46 -16.22 -13.42
N TRP A 259 -4.62 -16.99 -12.71
CA TRP A 259 -4.66 -17.03 -11.26
C TRP A 259 -4.06 -15.76 -10.65
N ASN A 260 -2.95 -15.25 -11.21
CA ASN A 260 -2.30 -14.03 -10.73
C ASN A 260 -3.28 -12.85 -10.68
N ASN A 261 -4.04 -12.64 -11.75
CA ASN A 261 -5.02 -11.55 -11.83
C ASN A 261 -6.16 -11.71 -10.81
N ARG A 262 -6.57 -12.95 -10.50
CA ARG A 262 -7.61 -13.20 -9.46
C ARG A 262 -7.04 -13.14 -8.05
N ALA A 263 -5.79 -13.55 -7.85
CA ALA A 263 -5.15 -13.63 -6.55
C ALA A 263 -5.04 -12.24 -5.90
N LEU A 264 -4.78 -11.19 -6.69
CA LEU A 264 -4.64 -9.83 -6.17
C LEU A 264 -5.91 -9.34 -5.43
N PRO A 265 -7.10 -9.27 -6.04
CA PRO A 265 -8.32 -8.84 -5.33
C PRO A 265 -8.75 -9.83 -4.23
N ILE A 266 -8.53 -11.14 -4.41
CA ILE A 266 -8.85 -12.16 -3.39
C ILE A 266 -8.04 -11.92 -2.11
N THR A 267 -6.74 -11.70 -2.24
CA THR A 267 -5.83 -11.50 -1.10
C THR A 267 -6.11 -10.18 -0.38
N ILE A 268 -6.48 -9.13 -1.11
CA ILE A 268 -7.01 -7.89 -0.52
C ILE A 268 -8.26 -8.19 0.32
N ALA A 269 -9.29 -8.81 -0.26
CA ALA A 269 -10.55 -9.08 0.44
C ALA A 269 -10.35 -9.98 1.68
N LEU A 270 -9.50 -11.01 1.57
CA LEU A 270 -9.17 -11.91 2.67
C LEU A 270 -8.42 -11.19 3.80
N SER A 271 -7.45 -10.34 3.47
CA SER A 271 -6.72 -9.55 4.46
C SER A 271 -7.64 -8.57 5.20
N MET A 272 -8.60 -7.95 4.50
CA MET A 272 -9.60 -7.07 5.12
C MET A 272 -10.56 -7.84 6.04
N ALA A 273 -11.01 -9.04 5.63
CA ALA A 273 -11.82 -9.90 6.47
C ALA A 273 -11.08 -10.30 7.77
N ALA A 274 -9.81 -10.68 7.66
CA ALA A 274 -8.97 -11.01 8.81
C ALA A 274 -8.72 -9.79 9.72
N LEU A 275 -8.53 -8.60 9.15
CA LEU A 275 -8.38 -7.35 9.92
C LEU A 275 -9.64 -7.03 10.74
N LEU A 276 -10.83 -7.25 10.17
CA LEU A 276 -12.10 -7.07 10.88
C LEU A 276 -12.27 -8.06 12.03
N LEU A 277 -11.93 -9.33 11.83
CA LEU A 277 -11.96 -10.34 12.90
C LEU A 277 -10.97 -10.01 14.02
N LEU A 278 -9.74 -9.63 13.64
CA LEU A 278 -8.72 -9.17 14.58
C LEU A 278 -9.23 -8.00 15.41
N THR A 279 -9.82 -7.00 14.76
CA THR A 279 -10.35 -5.79 15.43
C THR A 279 -11.46 -6.15 16.43
N GLN A 280 -12.41 -7.00 16.03
CA GLN A 280 -13.51 -7.43 16.89
C GLN A 280 -13.02 -8.20 18.13
N SER A 281 -12.06 -9.11 17.93
CA SER A 281 -11.49 -9.93 19.01
C SER A 281 -10.63 -9.09 19.96
N PHE A 282 -9.76 -8.25 19.41
CA PHE A 282 -8.78 -7.48 20.18
C PHE A 282 -9.42 -6.33 20.97
N LEU A 283 -10.32 -5.55 20.34
CA LEU A 283 -11.02 -4.45 21.03
C LEU A 283 -12.22 -4.93 21.85
N GLN A 284 -12.58 -6.22 21.76
CA GLN A 284 -13.80 -6.77 22.35
C GLN A 284 -15.01 -5.88 22.05
N THR A 285 -15.22 -5.57 20.77
CA THR A 285 -16.11 -4.49 20.27
C THR A 285 -17.54 -4.58 20.77
N ARG A 286 -18.00 -5.80 21.11
CA ARG A 286 -19.32 -6.03 21.75
C ARG A 286 -19.48 -5.28 23.07
N MET A 287 -18.41 -5.18 23.86
CA MET A 287 -18.43 -4.55 25.18
C MET A 287 -17.98 -3.09 25.12
N THR A 288 -16.99 -2.78 24.29
CA THR A 288 -16.39 -1.43 24.22
C THR A 288 -17.15 -0.48 23.30
N THR A 289 -17.68 -0.98 22.17
CA THR A 289 -18.36 -0.17 21.14
C THR A 289 -19.56 -0.91 20.54
N PRO A 290 -20.64 -1.17 21.30
CA PRO A 290 -21.75 -2.03 20.86
C PRO A 290 -22.49 -1.53 19.62
N ARG A 291 -22.44 -0.22 19.31
CA ARG A 291 -23.02 0.35 18.09
C ARG A 291 -22.23 0.04 16.82
N LEU A 292 -20.91 -0.16 16.94
CA LEU A 292 -20.02 -0.45 15.81
C LEU A 292 -19.86 -1.95 15.54
N ASP A 293 -20.05 -2.79 16.56
CA ASP A 293 -19.99 -4.26 16.43
C ASP A 293 -20.85 -4.83 15.27
N PRO A 294 -22.14 -4.47 15.10
CA PRO A 294 -22.93 -4.98 13.97
C PRO A 294 -22.41 -4.47 12.62
N VAL A 295 -21.89 -3.24 12.56
CA VAL A 295 -21.30 -2.68 11.33
C VAL A 295 -20.07 -3.48 10.93
N LEU A 296 -19.16 -3.78 11.87
CA LEU A 296 -17.97 -4.58 11.61
C LEU A 296 -18.33 -6.00 11.13
N LYS A 297 -19.39 -6.60 11.67
CA LYS A 297 -19.90 -7.91 11.20
C LYS A 297 -20.48 -7.86 9.79
N ILE A 298 -21.20 -6.79 9.44
CA ILE A 298 -21.70 -6.59 8.08
C ILE A 298 -20.53 -6.47 7.11
N PHE A 299 -19.52 -5.64 7.42
CA PHE A 299 -18.33 -5.49 6.58
C PHE A 299 -17.50 -6.77 6.50
N PHE A 300 -17.48 -7.60 7.55
CA PHE A 300 -16.85 -8.91 7.52
C PHE A 300 -17.59 -9.84 6.54
N GLY A 301 -18.92 -9.91 6.64
CA GLY A 301 -19.75 -10.67 5.70
C GLY A 301 -19.59 -10.19 4.26
N LEU A 302 -19.52 -8.87 4.04
CA LEU A 302 -19.24 -8.28 2.73
C LEU A 302 -17.85 -8.66 2.22
N SER A 303 -16.82 -8.63 3.05
CA SER A 303 -15.45 -9.01 2.64
C SER A 303 -15.36 -10.49 2.26
N CYS A 304 -16.04 -11.38 3.01
CA CYS A 304 -16.18 -12.79 2.67
C CYS A 304 -16.95 -12.98 1.36
N LEU A 305 -18.06 -12.26 1.17
CA LEU A 305 -18.82 -12.28 -0.06
C LEU A 305 -17.97 -11.79 -1.25
N THR A 306 -17.23 -10.69 -1.10
CA THR A 306 -16.29 -10.20 -2.11
C THR A 306 -15.26 -11.26 -2.46
N THR A 307 -14.68 -11.95 -1.48
CA THR A 307 -13.72 -13.04 -1.73
C THR A 307 -14.32 -14.14 -2.62
N ILE A 308 -15.56 -14.55 -2.34
CA ILE A 308 -16.28 -15.53 -3.16
C ILE A 308 -16.58 -14.97 -4.55
N LEU A 309 -17.03 -13.71 -4.63
CA LEU A 309 -17.31 -13.05 -5.90
C LEU A 309 -16.06 -12.92 -6.75
N CYS A 310 -14.88 -12.64 -6.19
CA CYS A 310 -13.63 -12.53 -6.93
C CYS A 310 -13.22 -13.84 -7.64
N LEU A 311 -13.75 -15.00 -7.23
CA LEU A 311 -13.51 -16.28 -7.93
C LEU A 311 -14.27 -16.40 -9.26
N TYR A 312 -15.41 -15.71 -9.38
CA TYR A 312 -16.35 -15.86 -10.49
C TYR A 312 -16.64 -14.57 -11.27
N ALA A 313 -16.46 -13.41 -10.66
CA ALA A 313 -16.77 -12.12 -11.23
C ALA A 313 -15.65 -11.63 -12.18
N PRO A 314 -15.98 -10.73 -13.13
CA PRO A 314 -14.97 -10.05 -13.94
C PRO A 314 -13.96 -9.31 -13.06
N TYR A 315 -12.68 -9.34 -13.46
CA TYR A 315 -11.57 -8.78 -12.68
C TYR A 315 -11.78 -7.28 -12.40
N ASN A 316 -12.17 -6.49 -13.41
CA ASN A 316 -12.56 -5.09 -13.28
C ASN A 316 -13.48 -4.77 -12.09
N LEU A 317 -14.53 -5.58 -11.88
CA LEU A 317 -15.46 -5.38 -10.76
C LEU A 317 -14.82 -5.82 -9.44
N ALA A 318 -14.17 -6.97 -9.45
CA ALA A 318 -13.51 -7.55 -8.29
C ALA A 318 -12.46 -6.59 -7.70
N ILE A 319 -11.58 -6.03 -8.53
CA ILE A 319 -10.51 -5.13 -8.07
C ILE A 319 -11.04 -3.79 -7.55
N LYS A 320 -12.10 -3.24 -8.16
CA LYS A 320 -12.74 -1.99 -7.69
C LYS A 320 -13.38 -2.19 -6.32
N VAL A 321 -14.12 -3.28 -6.13
CA VAL A 321 -14.76 -3.62 -4.84
C VAL A 321 -13.70 -3.92 -3.78
N ALA A 322 -12.68 -4.70 -4.11
CA ALA A 322 -11.58 -5.02 -3.20
C ALA A 322 -10.82 -3.74 -2.79
N THR A 323 -10.47 -2.87 -3.73
CA THR A 323 -9.79 -1.59 -3.44
C THR A 323 -10.65 -0.67 -2.57
N ALA A 324 -11.96 -0.58 -2.85
CA ALA A 324 -12.88 0.17 -1.99
C ALA A 324 -12.91 -0.39 -0.56
N SER A 325 -12.92 -1.72 -0.41
CA SER A 325 -12.85 -2.37 0.91
C SER A 325 -11.55 -2.06 1.64
N ALA A 326 -10.42 -2.00 0.93
CA ALA A 326 -9.11 -1.67 1.47
C ALA A 326 -8.98 -0.23 1.97
N VAL A 327 -9.83 0.68 1.50
CA VAL A 327 -9.93 2.05 2.02
C VAL A 327 -10.92 2.13 3.18
N ILE A 328 -12.11 1.56 3.01
CA ILE A 328 -13.20 1.70 3.98
C ILE A 328 -12.92 0.94 5.29
N VAL A 329 -12.41 -0.29 5.22
CA VAL A 329 -12.20 -1.15 6.40
C VAL A 329 -11.17 -0.55 7.37
N PRO A 330 -9.97 -0.13 6.95
CA PRO A 330 -9.02 0.51 7.86
C PRO A 330 -9.55 1.79 8.49
N LEU A 331 -10.35 2.59 7.76
CA LEU A 331 -11.01 3.78 8.33
C LEU A 331 -12.01 3.40 9.43
N LEU A 332 -12.82 2.35 9.22
CA LEU A 332 -13.74 1.85 10.25
C LEU A 332 -12.99 1.31 11.48
N VAL A 333 -11.89 0.60 11.27
CA VAL A 333 -11.02 0.10 12.36
C VAL A 333 -10.42 1.27 13.13
N PHE A 334 -9.93 2.29 12.43
CA PHE A 334 -9.37 3.50 13.03
C PHE A 334 -10.40 4.25 13.88
N VAL A 335 -11.62 4.44 13.37
CA VAL A 335 -12.74 5.04 14.13
C VAL A 335 -13.11 4.18 15.34
N SER A 336 -13.11 2.86 15.20
CA SER A 336 -13.39 1.93 16.31
C SER A 336 -12.31 2.03 17.39
N GLY A 337 -11.04 2.18 16.99
CA GLY A 337 -9.92 2.42 17.91
C GLY A 337 -10.06 3.72 18.69
N ILE A 338 -10.37 4.84 18.02
CA ILE A 338 -10.58 6.14 18.67
C ILE A 338 -11.75 6.08 19.67
N ASN A 339 -12.87 5.47 19.26
CA ASN A 339 -14.03 5.33 20.14
C ASN A 339 -13.74 4.44 21.35
N SER A 340 -12.96 3.37 21.19
CA SER A 340 -12.52 2.52 22.30
C SER A 340 -11.61 3.26 23.28
N LEU A 341 -10.74 4.16 22.80
CA LEU A 341 -9.90 5.01 23.65
C LEU A 341 -10.74 6.03 24.41
N ALA A 342 -11.71 6.67 23.75
CA ALA A 342 -12.62 7.65 24.35
C ALA A 342 -13.57 7.04 25.39
N GLY A 343 -13.90 5.74 25.26
CA GLY A 343 -14.71 4.98 26.22
C GLY A 343 -14.03 4.66 27.55
N GLY A 344 -12.73 4.96 27.72
CA GLY A 344 -12.04 4.87 29.01
C GLY A 344 -11.83 3.45 29.54
N HIS A 345 -11.97 2.42 28.69
CA HIS A 345 -11.77 1.03 29.08
C HIS A 345 -10.29 0.75 29.43
N ARG A 346 -10.11 -0.03 30.49
CA ARG A 346 -8.91 -0.20 31.33
C ARG A 346 -7.60 -0.51 30.58
N GLN A 347 -7.68 -1.01 29.35
CA GLN A 347 -6.51 -1.32 28.50
C GLN A 347 -5.85 -0.07 27.89
N ALA A 348 -6.55 1.06 27.76
CA ALA A 348 -6.01 2.33 27.24
C ALA A 348 -5.24 3.16 28.28
N ARG A 349 -5.48 2.94 29.58
CA ARG A 349 -4.84 3.72 30.66
C ARG A 349 -3.36 3.40 30.85
N PHE A 350 -2.90 2.21 30.46
CA PHE A 350 -1.49 1.85 30.57
C PHE A 350 -0.59 2.62 29.59
N PHE A 351 -1.14 3.14 28.49
CA PHE A 351 -0.35 3.91 27.52
C PHE A 351 -0.26 5.41 27.86
N SER A 352 -1.24 5.96 28.60
CA SER A 352 -1.25 7.37 28.99
C SER A 352 -0.68 7.65 30.39
N ALA A 353 -0.58 6.64 31.26
CA ALA A 353 -0.07 6.81 32.63
C ALA A 353 1.44 7.10 32.73
N VAL A 354 2.20 7.07 31.62
CA VAL A 354 3.65 7.37 31.62
C VAL A 354 3.96 8.84 31.28
N ILE A 355 3.02 9.63 30.74
CA ILE A 355 3.36 10.94 30.15
C ILE A 355 2.77 12.15 30.92
N HIS A 356 1.96 11.95 31.96
CA HIS A 356 1.47 13.11 32.73
C HIS A 356 1.30 12.79 34.22
N ASP A 357 2.41 12.75 34.95
CA ASP A 357 2.40 13.21 36.35
C ASP A 357 3.35 14.39 36.52
N PRO A 358 2.83 15.62 36.39
CA PRO A 358 3.42 16.76 37.05
C PRO A 358 2.36 17.43 37.91
N ALA A 359 1.81 16.72 38.90
CA ALA A 359 1.33 17.34 40.13
C ALA A 359 0.76 16.27 41.06
N GLY A 360 1.52 15.97 42.12
CA GLY A 360 1.03 15.21 43.24
C GLY A 360 -0.24 15.83 43.81
N ARG A 361 -1.35 15.12 43.65
CA ARG A 361 -2.52 15.26 44.50
C ARG A 361 -3.03 13.86 44.81
N ARG A 362 -2.69 13.41 46.01
CA ARG A 362 -3.14 12.13 46.58
C ARG A 362 -4.65 12.23 46.81
N ASP A 363 -5.43 11.59 45.96
CA ASP A 363 -6.79 11.19 46.33
C ASP A 363 -6.84 9.66 46.28
N HIS A 364 -6.72 9.07 47.47
CA HIS A 364 -6.82 7.64 47.70
C HIS A 364 -8.27 7.20 47.44
N VAL A 365 -8.52 6.56 46.30
CA VAL A 365 -9.73 5.77 46.08
C VAL A 365 -9.33 4.29 46.07
N CYS A 366 -9.48 3.63 47.22
CA CYS A 366 -9.41 2.17 47.31
C CYS A 366 -10.71 1.57 46.77
N PRO A 367 -10.68 0.63 45.81
CA PRO A 367 -11.85 -0.17 45.44
C PRO A 367 -11.99 -1.34 46.43
N GLU A 368 -13.11 -1.39 47.15
CA GLU A 368 -13.41 -2.42 48.16
C GLU A 368 -13.75 -3.82 47.60
N ASP A 369 -13.92 -3.99 46.28
CA ASP A 369 -14.48 -5.24 45.73
C ASP A 369 -13.50 -6.08 44.89
N VAL A 370 -12.33 -6.45 45.45
CA VAL A 370 -11.44 -7.44 44.82
C VAL A 370 -10.97 -8.49 45.84
N PRO A 371 -11.37 -9.77 45.73
CA PRO A 371 -11.07 -10.82 46.73
C PRO A 371 -9.60 -11.26 46.83
N TYR A 372 -8.67 -10.60 46.12
CA TYR A 372 -7.29 -11.08 45.97
C TYR A 372 -6.27 -10.36 46.87
N TYR A 373 -6.66 -9.28 47.56
CA TYR A 373 -5.76 -8.48 48.43
C TYR A 373 -5.89 -8.75 49.94
N SER A 374 -6.70 -9.74 50.35
CA SER A 374 -6.97 -10.05 51.76
C SER A 374 -5.78 -10.62 52.54
N LYS A 375 -4.79 -11.24 51.88
CA LYS A 375 -3.69 -11.92 52.59
C LYS A 375 -2.52 -11.02 53.02
N TYR A 376 -2.30 -9.87 52.37
CA TYR A 376 -1.14 -9.02 52.69
C TYR A 376 -1.41 -8.02 53.83
N CYS A 377 -2.65 -7.54 53.98
CA CYS A 377 -3.01 -6.60 55.06
C CYS A 377 -3.08 -7.26 56.45
N HIS A 378 -3.43 -8.55 56.53
CA HIS A 378 -3.61 -9.23 57.82
C HIS A 378 -2.32 -9.45 58.62
N HIS A 379 -1.15 -9.46 57.96
CA HIS A 379 0.12 -9.72 58.65
C HIS A 379 0.72 -8.46 59.33
N ARG A 380 0.40 -7.25 58.83
CA ARG A 380 0.85 -5.99 59.43
C ARG A 380 -0.01 -5.55 60.62
N ILE A 381 -1.31 -5.84 60.60
CA ILE A 381 -2.23 -5.49 61.70
C ILE A 381 -1.91 -6.29 62.98
N ARG A 382 -1.54 -7.57 62.87
CA ARG A 382 -1.15 -8.40 64.04
C ARG A 382 0.20 -8.02 64.67
N ALA A 383 1.04 -7.27 63.96
CA ALA A 383 2.32 -6.81 64.50
C ALA A 383 2.16 -5.52 65.33
N ALA A 384 1.17 -4.68 65.00
CA ALA A 384 0.87 -3.44 65.73
C ALA A 384 0.18 -3.69 67.09
N ASP A 385 -0.62 -4.75 67.19
CA ASP A 385 -1.34 -5.11 68.42
C ASP A 385 -0.44 -5.57 69.60
N ARG A 386 0.84 -5.86 69.36
CA ARG A 386 1.78 -6.31 70.41
C ARG A 386 2.54 -5.17 71.11
N LEU A 387 2.47 -3.93 70.62
CA LEU A 387 3.30 -2.81 71.11
C LEU A 387 2.52 -1.68 71.81
N GLY A 388 1.20 -1.83 72.01
CA GLY A 388 0.46 -1.05 73.00
C GLY A 388 0.42 0.47 72.79
N THR A 389 0.51 0.96 71.55
CA THR A 389 0.32 2.37 71.22
C THR A 389 -0.92 2.52 70.34
N ALA A 390 -2.02 2.99 70.93
CA ALA A 390 -3.20 3.39 70.19
C ALA A 390 -2.97 4.81 69.65
N ASP A 391 -2.59 4.91 68.38
CA ASP A 391 -2.79 6.11 67.57
C ASP A 391 -2.97 5.70 66.09
N ASP A 392 -3.92 6.38 65.46
CA ASP A 392 -4.48 6.26 64.11
C ASP A 392 -3.78 5.33 63.06
N PRO A 393 -4.45 4.27 62.56
CA PRO A 393 -3.87 3.31 61.60
C PRO A 393 -3.57 3.88 60.20
N ALA A 394 -3.93 5.14 59.91
CA ALA A 394 -3.66 5.78 58.61
C ALA A 394 -2.17 6.15 58.39
N LEU A 395 -1.36 6.24 59.44
CA LEU A 395 0.05 6.70 59.35
C LEU A 395 1.09 5.59 59.17
N LEU A 396 0.75 4.31 59.40
CA LEU A 396 1.70 3.19 59.34
C LEU A 396 1.97 2.63 57.93
N CYS A 397 1.25 3.10 56.91
CA CYS A 397 1.43 2.66 55.51
C CYS A 397 2.21 3.66 54.64
N ALA A 398 2.73 4.75 55.20
CA ALA A 398 3.47 5.79 54.46
C ALA A 398 5.00 5.72 54.62
N GLY A 399 5.55 4.56 55.00
CA GLY A 399 6.99 4.29 55.11
C GLY A 399 7.41 3.08 54.29
#